data_AF-A0A833ZA33-F1
#
_entry.id   AF-A0A833ZA33-F1
#
_cell.length_a   1.000
_cell.length_b   1.000
_cell.length_c   1.000
_cell.angle_alpha   90.00
_cell.angle_beta   90.00
_cell.angle_gamma   90.00
#
_symmetry.space_group_name_H-M   'P 1'
#
loop_
_entity.id
_entity.type
_entity.pdbx_description
1 polymer ?
#
loop_
_entity_poly.entity_id
_entity_poly.type
_entity_poly.pdbx_seq_one_letter_code
_entity_poly.pdbx_strand_id
1 'polypeptide(L)'
;MIGTFCHPRRSRILMLQSPKTGMSGPKLMTPQTLNLRLDWDKPEHIPDPDAKKPEDWDEEMDGEWEPPVIQNPEYKGEWKPRQIDNPDYKGTWIHPEIDNPEYSPDSSIYAYENFAVLGLDLWQVKSGTIFDNFLITNDEAYAEKFGSETWGATKAAEKQMKDKQDEEQRLREEEEDKKRKEEEEADKDDDEEDKDEDEEEEGGS
;
A
#
# COMPACT_ATOMS: atom_id res chain seq x y z
N MET A 1 -8.13 8.95 20.30
CA MET A 1 -7.51 10.27 20.00
C MET A 1 -6.32 10.42 20.95
N ILE A 2 -5.12 10.04 20.54
CA ILE A 2 -3.92 10.16 21.38
C ILE A 2 -3.43 11.59 21.18
N GLY A 3 -3.92 12.51 22.02
CA GLY A 3 -3.42 13.88 22.07
C GLY A 3 -2.00 13.87 22.64
N THR A 4 -1.12 14.67 22.06
CA THR A 4 0.19 14.95 22.67
C THR A 4 -0.02 15.66 24.00
N PHE A 5 0.54 15.10 25.08
CA PHE A 5 0.39 15.62 26.45
C PHE A 5 0.94 17.04 26.67
N CYS A 6 1.71 17.57 25.72
CA CYS A 6 2.21 18.94 25.75
C CYS A 6 2.33 19.50 24.32
N HIS A 7 2.29 20.83 24.19
CA HIS A 7 2.66 21.52 22.96
C HIS A 7 4.09 21.16 22.53
N PRO A 8 4.41 21.17 21.22
CA PRO A 8 5.76 20.90 20.76
C PRO A 8 6.75 21.90 21.37
N ARG A 9 7.93 21.41 21.78
CA ARG A 9 9.02 22.21 22.39
C ARG A 9 9.49 23.35 21.50
N ARG A 10 9.44 23.15 20.19
CA ARG A 10 9.81 24.15 19.20
C ARG A 10 8.68 24.41 18.24
N SER A 11 8.56 25.65 17.82
CA SER A 11 7.56 26.11 16.87
C SER A 11 8.22 26.95 15.77
N ARG A 12 7.58 26.95 14.60
CA ARG A 12 7.96 27.85 13.50
C ARG A 12 7.38 29.23 13.80
N ILE A 13 8.18 30.27 13.56
CA ILE A 13 7.71 31.66 13.58
C ILE A 13 6.62 31.84 12.51
N LEU A 14 5.36 31.95 12.92
CA LEU A 14 4.20 32.02 12.02
C LEU A 14 4.28 33.13 10.96
N MET A 15 5.08 34.18 11.19
CA MET A 15 5.25 35.31 10.28
C MET A 15 6.54 35.30 9.46
N LEU A 16 7.42 34.32 9.64
CA LEU A 16 8.67 34.28 8.87
C LEU A 16 8.42 33.59 7.53
N GLN A 17 8.47 34.38 6.46
CA GLN A 17 8.37 33.88 5.10
C GLN A 17 9.76 33.55 4.55
N SER A 18 9.81 32.63 3.59
CA SER A 18 11.03 32.38 2.84
C SER A 18 11.49 33.66 2.13
N PRO A 19 12.81 33.93 2.06
CA PRO A 19 13.33 35.00 1.24
C PRO A 19 12.91 34.81 -0.22
N LYS A 20 12.43 35.86 -0.91
CA LYS A 20 12.06 35.80 -2.35
C LYS A 20 13.27 35.63 -3.28
N THR A 21 14.48 35.82 -2.77
CA THR A 21 15.75 35.69 -3.49
C THR A 21 16.13 34.22 -3.65
N GLY A 22 16.29 33.75 -4.88
CA GLY A 22 16.67 32.36 -5.20
C GLY A 22 15.51 31.45 -5.61
N MET A 23 14.35 32.01 -6.00
CA MET A 23 13.18 31.26 -6.51
C MET A 23 13.37 30.64 -7.91
N SER A 24 14.59 30.58 -8.44
CA SER A 24 14.87 29.64 -9.53
C SER A 24 15.05 28.27 -8.90
N GLY A 25 14.22 27.30 -9.32
CA GLY A 25 14.34 25.91 -8.87
C GLY A 25 15.73 25.32 -9.12
N PRO A 26 15.98 24.07 -8.70
CA PRO A 26 17.27 23.41 -8.87
C PRO A 26 17.72 23.31 -10.34
N LYS A 27 16.82 23.59 -11.29
CA LYS A 27 17.04 23.47 -12.72
C LYS A 27 16.63 24.73 -13.48
N LEU A 28 17.51 25.22 -14.35
CA LEU A 28 17.28 26.34 -15.27
C LEU A 28 17.11 25.83 -16.71
N MET A 29 16.24 26.47 -17.49
CA MET A 29 16.16 26.25 -18.94
C MET A 29 17.29 27.01 -19.64
N THR A 30 17.93 26.38 -20.64
CA THR A 30 19.02 27.04 -21.37
C THR A 30 18.50 28.05 -22.40
N PRO A 31 19.28 29.09 -22.77
CA PRO A 31 18.91 30.02 -23.84
C PRO A 31 18.76 29.33 -25.21
N GLN A 32 19.51 28.24 -25.45
CA GLN A 32 19.42 27.45 -26.68
C GLN A 32 18.08 26.68 -26.76
N THR A 33 17.53 26.30 -25.60
CA THR A 33 16.23 25.66 -25.45
C THR A 33 15.09 26.58 -25.92
N LEU A 34 15.24 27.89 -25.77
CA LEU A 34 14.21 28.86 -26.19
C LEU A 34 14.05 28.93 -27.72
N ASN A 35 15.15 28.77 -28.46
CA ASN A 35 15.14 28.79 -29.93
C ASN A 35 14.72 27.45 -30.56
N LEU A 36 14.92 26.32 -29.86
CA LEU A 36 14.58 24.98 -30.38
C LEU A 36 13.07 24.67 -30.37
N ARG A 37 12.29 25.40 -29.56
CA ARG A 37 10.85 25.19 -29.43
C ARG A 37 10.07 25.48 -30.72
N LEU A 38 10.53 26.44 -31.52
CA LEU A 38 9.85 26.88 -32.74
C LEU A 38 9.86 25.80 -33.83
N ASP A 39 10.94 25.02 -33.92
CA ASP A 39 11.09 23.94 -34.92
C ASP A 39 10.38 22.62 -34.51
N TRP A 40 9.82 22.57 -33.30
CA TRP A 40 9.18 21.38 -32.72
C TRP A 40 7.65 21.48 -32.69
N ASP A 41 7.10 22.67 -32.99
CA ASP A 41 5.66 22.99 -32.96
C ASP A 41 4.99 22.66 -34.29
N LYS A 42 5.08 21.39 -34.71
CA LYS A 42 4.38 20.87 -35.88
C LYS A 42 3.13 20.10 -35.42
N PRO A 43 1.99 20.16 -36.14
CA PRO A 43 0.79 19.43 -35.75
C PRO A 43 1.03 17.92 -35.79
N GLU A 44 0.47 17.20 -34.82
CA GLU A 44 0.58 15.74 -34.69
C GLU A 44 -0.13 15.00 -35.84
N HIS A 45 -1.22 15.59 -36.35
CA HIS A 45 -2.03 15.04 -37.43
C HIS A 45 -2.10 16.05 -38.58
N ILE A 46 -1.82 15.59 -39.80
CA ILE A 46 -1.97 16.35 -41.04
C ILE A 46 -2.99 15.63 -41.94
N PRO A 47 -3.81 16.33 -42.72
CA PRO A 47 -4.71 15.69 -43.68
C PRO A 47 -3.87 14.95 -44.73
N ASP A 48 -4.26 13.72 -45.08
CA ASP A 48 -3.55 12.90 -46.06
C ASP A 48 -3.57 13.57 -47.44
N PRO A 49 -2.42 13.98 -48.00
CA PRO A 49 -2.36 14.65 -49.30
C PRO A 49 -2.71 13.73 -50.47
N ASP A 50 -2.70 12.41 -50.28
CA ASP A 50 -3.02 11.41 -51.32
C ASP A 50 -4.46 10.86 -51.23
N ALA A 51 -5.23 11.27 -50.22
CA ALA A 51 -6.61 10.85 -50.07
C ALA A 51 -7.52 11.52 -51.12
N LYS A 52 -8.17 10.69 -51.95
CA LYS A 52 -9.16 11.14 -52.94
C LYS A 52 -10.55 10.81 -52.46
N LYS A 53 -11.47 11.76 -52.65
CA LYS A 53 -12.90 11.60 -52.37
C LYS A 53 -13.45 10.38 -53.14
N PRO A 54 -14.17 9.45 -52.48
CA PRO A 54 -14.83 8.34 -53.15
C PRO A 54 -15.89 8.82 -54.16
N GLU A 55 -16.02 8.14 -55.30
CA GLU A 55 -16.99 8.51 -56.36
C GLU A 55 -18.46 8.40 -55.91
N ASP A 56 -18.76 7.56 -54.90
CA ASP A 56 -20.11 7.35 -54.34
C ASP A 56 -20.45 8.29 -53.15
N TRP A 57 -19.68 9.35 -52.89
CA TRP A 57 -19.95 10.27 -51.77
C TRP A 57 -20.89 11.43 -52.17
N ASP A 58 -22.05 11.52 -51.53
CA ASP A 58 -23.08 12.53 -51.77
C ASP A 58 -23.05 13.67 -50.74
N GLU A 59 -22.63 14.86 -51.15
CA GLU A 59 -22.46 16.03 -50.27
C GLU A 59 -23.78 16.59 -49.71
N GLU A 60 -24.93 16.30 -50.34
CA GLU A 60 -26.23 16.80 -49.90
C GLU A 60 -26.81 15.96 -48.74
N MET A 61 -26.50 14.66 -48.72
CA MET A 61 -27.00 13.72 -47.70
C MET A 61 -25.94 13.42 -46.61
N ASP A 62 -24.65 13.36 -46.96
CA ASP A 62 -23.57 12.94 -46.05
C ASP A 62 -22.64 14.10 -45.61
N GLY A 63 -22.76 15.29 -46.22
CA GLY A 63 -22.00 16.50 -45.87
C GLY A 63 -20.64 16.66 -46.58
N GLU A 64 -19.89 17.72 -46.23
CA GLU A 64 -18.56 18.01 -46.81
C GLU A 64 -17.55 16.93 -46.39
N TRP A 65 -16.92 16.28 -47.38
CA TRP A 65 -15.98 15.19 -47.14
C TRP A 65 -14.66 15.72 -46.56
N GLU A 66 -14.30 15.28 -45.35
CA GLU A 66 -13.01 15.59 -44.73
C GLU A 66 -12.01 14.43 -44.97
N PRO A 67 -10.80 14.71 -45.48
CA PRO A 67 -9.81 13.67 -45.74
C PRO A 67 -9.34 13.01 -44.43
N PRO A 68 -8.99 11.71 -44.47
CA PRO A 68 -8.43 11.03 -43.30
C PRO A 68 -7.16 11.73 -42.83
N VAL A 69 -7.05 11.94 -41.52
CA VAL A 69 -5.87 12.53 -40.89
C VAL A 69 -4.79 11.47 -40.67
N ILE A 70 -3.58 11.72 -41.17
CA ILE A 70 -2.42 10.85 -40.96
C ILE A 70 -1.47 11.47 -39.94
N GLN A 71 -0.72 10.62 -39.24
CA GLN A 71 0.26 11.09 -38.27
C GLN A 71 1.44 11.74 -39.01
N ASN A 72 1.73 12.99 -38.66
CA ASN A 72 2.78 13.77 -39.31
C ASN A 72 4.16 13.14 -39.04
N PRO A 73 4.92 12.72 -40.07
CA PRO A 73 6.25 12.13 -39.88
C PRO A 73 7.27 13.14 -39.31
N GLU A 74 6.98 14.44 -39.41
CA GLU A 74 7.80 15.50 -38.84
C GLU A 74 7.42 15.87 -37.40
N TYR A 75 6.38 15.26 -36.82
CA TYR A 75 6.02 15.46 -35.42
C TYR A 75 7.00 14.73 -34.51
N LYS A 76 7.76 15.52 -33.73
CA LYS A 76 8.81 15.01 -32.84
C LYS A 76 8.32 14.80 -31.40
N GLY A 77 6.99 14.78 -31.16
CA GLY A 77 6.37 14.63 -29.85
C GLY A 77 6.38 15.89 -28.98
N GLU A 78 5.81 15.82 -27.78
CA GLU A 78 5.82 16.95 -26.83
C GLU A 78 7.26 17.36 -26.47
N TRP A 79 7.63 18.59 -26.85
CA TRP A 79 8.96 19.11 -26.61
C TRP A 79 9.22 19.27 -25.10
N LYS A 80 10.31 18.66 -24.60
CA LYS A 80 10.78 18.84 -23.21
C LYS A 80 12.08 19.63 -23.17
N PRO A 81 12.12 20.77 -22.45
CA PRO A 81 13.30 21.61 -22.40
C PRO A 81 14.47 20.90 -21.70
N ARG A 82 15.68 21.04 -22.25
CA ARG A 82 16.90 20.64 -21.54
C ARG A 82 17.10 21.56 -20.34
N GLN A 83 17.19 20.95 -19.17
CA GLN A 83 17.32 21.62 -17.87
C GLN A 83 18.74 21.41 -17.34
N ILE A 84 19.43 22.49 -16.99
CA ILE A 84 20.78 22.46 -16.38
C ILE A 84 20.64 22.76 -14.88
N ASP A 85 21.48 22.13 -14.06
CA ASP A 85 21.52 22.41 -12.62
C ASP A 85 21.87 23.88 -12.36
N ASN A 86 21.08 24.49 -11.48
CA ASN A 86 21.20 25.89 -11.12
C ASN A 86 22.30 26.07 -10.06
N PRO A 87 23.45 26.69 -10.38
CA PRO A 87 24.54 26.88 -9.42
C PRO A 87 24.17 27.86 -8.28
N ASP A 88 23.15 28.70 -8.48
CA ASP A 88 22.66 29.66 -7.50
C ASP A 88 21.55 29.08 -6.58
N TYR A 89 21.17 27.81 -6.78
CA TYR A 89 20.15 27.15 -5.96
C TYR A 89 20.72 26.81 -4.58
N LYS A 90 20.23 27.50 -3.54
CA LYS A 90 20.67 27.33 -2.14
C LYS A 90 19.95 26.21 -1.39
N GLY A 91 19.24 25.32 -2.08
CA GLY A 91 18.42 24.28 -1.48
C GLY A 91 17.02 24.76 -1.06
N THR A 92 16.18 23.81 -0.65
CA THR A 92 14.86 24.13 -0.10
C THR A 92 15.04 24.87 1.22
N TRP A 93 14.50 26.08 1.30
CA TRP A 93 14.55 26.87 2.52
C TRP A 93 13.89 26.12 3.69
N ILE A 94 14.65 25.93 4.77
CA ILE A 94 14.18 25.30 6.00
C ILE A 94 13.82 26.42 6.98
N HIS A 95 12.59 26.38 7.49
CA HIS A 95 12.10 27.36 8.45
C HIS A 95 12.84 27.21 9.78
N PRO A 96 13.42 28.28 10.36
CA PRO A 96 14.05 28.19 11.68
C PRO A 96 13.01 27.86 12.75
N GLU A 97 13.36 26.92 13.61
CA GLU A 97 12.55 26.51 14.75
C GLU A 97 13.03 27.25 16.00
N ILE A 98 12.12 27.97 16.66
CA ILE A 98 12.38 28.66 17.92
C ILE A 98 11.73 27.92 19.07
N ASP A 99 12.18 28.20 20.29
CA ASP A 99 11.55 27.65 21.48
C ASP A 99 10.12 28.18 21.60
N ASN A 100 9.19 27.26 21.84
CA ASN A 100 7.78 27.58 21.91
C ASN A 100 7.43 28.15 23.30
N PRO A 101 6.91 29.39 23.40
CA PRO A 101 6.53 29.97 24.69
C PRO A 101 5.36 29.22 25.37
N GLU A 102 4.56 28.50 24.60
CA GLU A 102 3.43 27.70 25.10
C GLU A 102 3.86 26.29 25.56
N TYR A 103 5.16 25.96 25.50
CA TYR A 103 5.69 24.71 26.02
C TYR A 103 5.81 24.78 27.55
N SER A 104 5.08 23.91 28.25
CA SER A 104 5.21 23.73 29.69
C SER A 104 5.37 22.26 30.03
N PRO A 105 6.51 21.83 30.63
CA PRO A 105 6.67 20.47 31.12
C PRO A 105 5.83 20.27 32.39
N ASP A 106 4.86 19.36 32.33
CA ASP A 106 4.09 18.95 33.50
C ASP A 106 4.69 17.68 34.12
N SER A 107 5.08 17.76 35.39
CA SER A 107 5.62 16.64 36.15
C SER A 107 4.54 15.74 36.75
N SER A 108 3.27 16.16 36.76
CA SER A 108 2.15 15.46 37.38
C SER A 108 1.33 14.60 36.43
N ILE A 109 1.76 14.47 35.16
CA ILE A 109 1.04 13.70 34.11
C ILE A 109 0.79 12.24 34.53
N TYR A 110 1.67 11.65 35.35
CA TYR A 110 1.53 10.26 35.82
C TYR A 110 0.58 10.13 37.02
N ALA A 111 0.27 11.22 37.71
CA ALA A 111 -0.49 11.21 38.95
C ALA A 111 -1.99 11.37 38.63
N TYR A 112 -2.76 10.34 38.97
CA TYR A 112 -4.22 10.38 38.88
C TYR A 112 -4.82 10.49 40.28
N GLU A 113 -6.00 11.11 40.39
CA GLU A 113 -6.66 11.30 41.68
C GLU A 113 -7.08 9.99 42.33
N ASN A 114 -7.66 9.07 41.56
CA ASN A 114 -8.13 7.77 42.04
C ASN A 114 -8.30 6.76 40.90
N PHE A 115 -7.89 5.52 41.12
CA PHE A 115 -8.21 4.37 40.27
C PHE A 115 -9.07 3.38 41.05
N ALA A 116 -10.34 3.24 40.66
CA ALA A 116 -11.30 2.39 41.37
C ALA A 116 -11.81 1.19 40.56
N VAL A 117 -11.74 1.27 39.22
CA VAL A 117 -12.37 0.28 38.33
C VAL A 117 -11.34 -0.19 37.30
N LEU A 118 -11.24 -1.51 37.16
CA LEU A 118 -10.56 -2.15 36.05
C LEU A 118 -11.62 -2.60 35.05
N GLY A 119 -11.59 -2.05 33.83
CA GLY A 119 -12.49 -2.40 32.74
C GLY A 119 -11.70 -2.89 31.53
N LEU A 120 -12.21 -3.94 30.87
CA LEU A 120 -11.68 -4.46 29.62
C LEU A 120 -12.65 -4.11 28.50
N ASP A 121 -12.35 -3.05 27.75
CA ASP A 121 -13.11 -2.63 26.57
C ASP A 121 -12.25 -2.84 25.32
N LEU A 122 -12.63 -3.84 24.50
CA LEU A 122 -11.82 -4.37 23.40
C LEU A 122 -12.74 -4.73 22.24
N TRP A 123 -12.27 -4.53 21.00
CA TRP A 123 -12.95 -5.00 19.80
C TRP A 123 -12.27 -6.27 19.27
N GLN A 124 -13.04 -7.33 19.03
CA GLN A 124 -12.53 -8.63 18.57
C GLN A 124 -13.33 -9.14 17.37
N VAL A 125 -12.62 -9.58 16.32
CA VAL A 125 -13.24 -10.22 15.13
C VAL A 125 -13.37 -11.73 15.29
N LYS A 126 -12.33 -12.41 15.80
CA LYS A 126 -12.32 -13.87 16.07
C LYS A 126 -12.10 -14.11 17.55
N SER A 127 -13.02 -14.80 18.22
CA SER A 127 -12.94 -15.18 19.64
C SER A 127 -11.79 -16.15 19.94
N GLY A 128 -11.31 -16.19 21.19
CA GLY A 128 -10.27 -17.15 21.63
C GLY A 128 -9.21 -16.58 22.58
N THR A 129 -9.21 -15.27 22.82
CA THR A 129 -8.25 -14.64 23.75
C THR A 129 -8.67 -14.87 25.19
N ILE A 130 -7.73 -15.34 26.03
CA ILE A 130 -7.93 -15.54 27.46
C ILE A 130 -7.03 -14.53 28.20
N PHE A 131 -7.62 -13.77 29.12
CA PHE A 131 -6.89 -12.88 30.01
C PHE A 131 -6.97 -13.42 31.43
N ASP A 132 -5.82 -13.56 32.10
CA ASP A 132 -5.70 -14.01 33.49
C ASP A 132 -4.55 -13.26 34.18
N ASN A 133 -4.43 -13.44 35.50
CA ASN A 133 -3.35 -12.93 36.35
C ASN A 133 -3.29 -11.39 36.46
N PHE A 134 -4.45 -10.73 36.56
CA PHE A 134 -4.52 -9.28 36.82
C PHE A 134 -3.85 -8.93 38.16
N LEU A 135 -2.84 -8.06 38.11
CA LEU A 135 -2.14 -7.53 39.28
C LEU A 135 -2.03 -6.01 39.19
N ILE A 136 -2.44 -5.31 40.25
CA ILE A 136 -2.26 -3.87 40.41
C ILE A 136 -1.45 -3.66 41.69
N THR A 137 -0.23 -3.12 41.58
CA THR A 137 0.67 -2.90 42.71
C THR A 137 1.51 -1.64 42.50
N ASN A 138 2.11 -1.13 43.57
CA ASN A 138 3.06 -0.01 43.57
C ASN A 138 4.53 -0.46 43.69
N ASP A 139 4.79 -1.77 43.79
CA ASP A 139 6.13 -2.34 43.92
C ASP A 139 6.50 -3.17 42.67
N GLU A 140 7.53 -2.69 41.97
CA GLU A 140 8.07 -3.33 40.77
C GLU A 140 8.67 -4.71 41.07
N ALA A 141 9.36 -4.87 42.21
CA ALA A 141 9.99 -6.13 42.57
C ALA A 141 8.97 -7.21 42.93
N TYR A 142 7.83 -6.82 43.52
CA TYR A 142 6.72 -7.73 43.76
C TYR A 142 6.03 -8.16 42.47
N ALA A 143 5.82 -7.22 41.54
CA ALA A 143 5.24 -7.52 40.23
C ALA A 143 6.08 -8.52 39.43
N GLU A 144 7.41 -8.39 39.45
CA GLU A 144 8.32 -9.31 38.77
C GLU A 144 8.27 -10.73 39.36
N LYS A 145 8.23 -10.84 40.69
CA LYS A 145 8.10 -12.13 41.37
C LYS A 145 6.79 -12.82 41.03
N PHE A 146 5.67 -12.09 41.14
CA PHE A 146 4.36 -12.63 40.80
C PHE A 146 4.28 -13.06 39.33
N GLY A 147 4.84 -12.27 38.41
CA GLY A 147 4.91 -12.63 36.98
C GLY A 147 5.77 -13.87 36.70
N SER A 148 6.87 -14.02 37.44
CA SER A 148 7.75 -15.20 37.34
C SER A 148 7.08 -16.46 37.90
N GLU A 149 6.34 -16.35 38.99
CA GLU A 149 5.62 -17.46 39.64
C GLU A 149 4.38 -17.90 38.84
N THR A 150 3.70 -16.96 38.17
CA THR A 150 2.50 -17.24 37.36
C THR A 150 2.91 -17.58 35.92
N TRP A 151 3.03 -16.57 35.05
CA TRP A 151 3.36 -16.75 33.63
C TRP A 151 4.69 -17.47 33.42
N GLY A 152 5.70 -17.17 34.23
CA GLY A 152 7.01 -17.81 34.13
C GLY A 152 6.95 -19.33 34.33
N ALA A 153 6.05 -19.83 35.16
CA ALA A 153 5.84 -21.26 35.39
C ALA A 153 4.96 -21.91 34.30
N THR A 154 3.93 -21.22 33.83
CA THR A 154 2.97 -21.79 32.87
C THR A 154 3.51 -21.82 31.43
N LYS A 155 4.30 -20.81 31.02
CA LYS A 155 4.76 -20.65 29.63
C LYS A 155 5.46 -21.90 29.04
N ALA A 156 6.25 -22.60 29.86
CA ALA A 156 7.04 -23.73 29.40
C ALA A 156 6.16 -24.97 29.18
N ALA A 157 5.26 -25.23 30.12
CA ALA A 157 4.30 -26.33 30.03
C ALA A 157 3.27 -26.09 28.92
N GLU A 158 2.77 -24.85 28.80
CA GLU A 158 1.86 -24.44 27.73
C GLU A 158 2.50 -24.64 26.36
N LYS A 159 3.74 -24.16 26.17
CA LYS A 159 4.46 -24.35 24.91
C LYS A 159 4.63 -25.83 24.59
N GLN A 160 5.01 -26.66 25.56
CA GLN A 160 5.17 -28.09 25.33
C GLN A 160 3.87 -28.79 24.95
N MET A 161 2.74 -28.43 25.58
CA MET A 161 1.44 -28.99 25.19
C MET A 161 1.03 -28.52 23.80
N LYS A 162 1.26 -27.25 23.48
CA LYS A 162 0.99 -26.71 22.15
C LYS A 162 1.82 -27.39 21.08
N ASP A 163 3.12 -27.56 21.28
CA ASP A 163 4.01 -28.22 20.32
C ASP A 163 3.53 -29.67 20.05
N LYS A 164 3.06 -30.39 21.08
CA LYS A 164 2.49 -31.74 20.94
C LYS A 164 1.16 -31.74 20.18
N GLN A 165 0.27 -30.79 20.48
CA GLN A 165 -1.02 -30.66 19.79
C GLN A 165 -0.84 -30.27 18.33
N ASP A 166 0.10 -29.36 18.03
CA ASP A 166 0.42 -28.93 16.67
C ASP A 166 0.99 -30.11 15.85
N GLU A 167 1.82 -30.97 16.46
CA GLU A 167 2.36 -32.17 15.80
C GLU A 167 1.29 -33.24 15.55
N GLU A 168 0.41 -33.50 16.52
CA GLU A 168 -0.71 -34.41 16.35
C GLU A 168 -1.70 -33.91 15.30
N GLN A 169 -2.01 -32.61 15.30
CA GLN A 169 -2.87 -31.98 14.30
C GLN A 169 -2.25 -32.09 12.89
N ARG A 170 -0.94 -31.83 12.76
CA ARG A 170 -0.24 -31.97 11.48
C ARG A 170 -0.29 -33.41 10.94
N LEU A 171 -0.05 -34.40 11.80
CA LEU A 171 -0.14 -35.81 11.41
C LEU A 171 -1.56 -36.20 10.98
N ARG A 172 -2.58 -35.69 11.68
CA ARG A 172 -3.98 -35.92 11.32
C ARG A 172 -4.36 -35.26 9.99
N GLU A 173 -3.92 -34.02 9.76
CA GLU A 173 -4.14 -33.31 8.50
C GLU A 173 -3.45 -34.03 7.33
N GLU A 174 -2.22 -34.54 7.54
CA GLU A 174 -1.51 -35.34 6.54
C GLU A 174 -2.24 -36.66 6.22
N GLU A 175 -2.82 -37.33 7.22
CA GLU A 175 -3.62 -38.55 7.03
C GLU A 175 -4.95 -38.26 6.32
N GLU A 176 -5.66 -37.20 6.72
CA GLU A 176 -6.90 -36.75 6.07
C GLU A 176 -6.63 -36.34 4.61
N ASP A 177 -5.55 -35.63 4.32
CA ASP A 177 -5.15 -35.27 2.95
C ASP A 177 -4.79 -36.51 2.11
N LYS A 178 -4.12 -37.51 2.71
CA LYS A 178 -3.80 -38.76 2.01
C LYS A 178 -5.07 -39.53 1.68
N LYS A 179 -6.01 -39.64 2.63
CA LYS A 179 -7.30 -40.30 2.43
C LYS A 179 -8.15 -39.57 1.39
N ARG A 180 -8.14 -38.23 1.39
CA ARG A 180 -8.86 -37.41 0.41
C ARG A 180 -8.28 -37.56 -1.00
N LYS A 181 -6.96 -37.69 -1.14
CA LYS A 181 -6.32 -38.01 -2.43
C LYS A 181 -6.63 -39.43 -2.90
N GLU A 182 -6.62 -40.41 -2.01
CA GLU A 182 -7.00 -41.80 -2.35
C GLU A 182 -8.47 -41.90 -2.78
N GLU A 183 -9.38 -41.17 -2.13
CA GLU A 183 -10.79 -41.05 -2.56
C GLU A 183 -10.93 -40.32 -3.90
N GLU A 184 -10.21 -39.22 -4.13
CA GLU A 184 -10.22 -38.50 -5.42
C GLU A 184 -9.62 -39.32 -6.59
N GLU A 185 -8.70 -40.25 -6.34
CA GLU A 185 -8.17 -41.14 -7.38
C GLU A 185 -9.10 -42.34 -7.61
N ALA A 186 -9.71 -42.91 -6.57
CA ALA A 186 -10.70 -43.97 -6.72
C ALA A 186 -11.97 -43.52 -7.48
N ASP A 187 -12.43 -42.29 -7.24
CA ASP A 187 -13.59 -41.70 -7.95
C ASP A 187 -13.30 -41.46 -9.44
N LYS A 188 -12.02 -41.24 -9.81
CA LYS A 188 -11.60 -41.13 -11.22
C LYS A 188 -11.47 -42.49 -11.89
N ASP A 189 -11.02 -43.51 -11.15
CA ASP A 189 -10.93 -44.88 -11.66
C ASP A 189 -12.35 -45.46 -11.88
N ASP A 190 -13.32 -45.21 -10.99
CA ASP A 190 -14.74 -45.58 -11.19
C ASP A 190 -15.37 -44.84 -12.39
N ASP A 191 -15.09 -43.55 -12.59
CA ASP A 191 -15.56 -42.76 -13.75
C ASP A 191 -14.93 -43.19 -15.09
N GLU A 192 -13.81 -43.90 -15.08
CA GLU A 192 -13.17 -44.51 -16.26
C GLU A 192 -13.70 -45.94 -16.49
N GLU A 193 -13.92 -46.75 -15.45
CA GLU A 193 -14.55 -48.08 -15.57
C GLU A 193 -16.01 -48.00 -16.05
N ASP A 194 -16.81 -47.02 -15.62
CA ASP A 194 -18.19 -46.79 -16.11
C ASP A 194 -18.22 -46.36 -17.60
N LYS A 195 -17.13 -45.76 -18.13
CA LYS A 195 -17.00 -45.44 -19.56
C LYS A 195 -16.55 -46.63 -20.40
N ASP A 196 -15.72 -47.50 -19.83
CA ASP A 196 -15.24 -48.72 -20.50
C ASP A 196 -16.32 -49.82 -20.54
N GLU A 197 -17.21 -49.93 -19.53
CA GLU A 197 -18.36 -50.86 -19.59
C GLU A 197 -19.43 -50.44 -20.62
N ASP A 198 -19.67 -49.14 -20.82
CA ASP A 198 -20.57 -48.62 -21.86
C ASP A 198 -20.01 -48.84 -23.29
N GLU A 199 -18.68 -48.92 -23.48
CA GLU A 199 -18.05 -49.21 -24.78
C GLU A 199 -17.99 -50.73 -25.11
N GLU A 200 -17.93 -51.61 -24.10
CA GLU A 200 -17.91 -53.08 -24.31
C GLU A 200 -19.32 -53.67 -24.57
N GLU A 201 -20.42 -53.05 -24.12
CA GLU A 201 -21.80 -53.51 -24.44
C GLU A 201 -22.22 -53.21 -25.90
N GLU A 202 -21.63 -52.20 -26.56
CA GLU A 202 -21.84 -51.92 -27.99
C GLU A 202 -20.94 -52.75 -28.94
N GLY A 203 -19.92 -53.45 -28.42
CA GLY A 203 -18.90 -54.16 -29.24
C GLY A 203 -19.17 -55.64 -29.52
N GLY A 204 -20.11 -56.29 -28.83
CA GLY A 204 -20.32 -57.74 -28.90
C GLY A 204 -21.50 -58.19 -29.78
N SER A 205 -21.32 -58.23 -31.11
CA SER A 205 -22.23 -58.93 -32.05
C SER A 205 -21.50 -59.82 -33.05
#